data_AF-A0A949D9S8-F1
#
_entry.id   AF-A0A949D9S8-F1
#
_cell.length_a   1.000
_cell.length_b   1.000
_cell.length_c   1.000
_cell.angle_alpha   90.00
_cell.angle_beta   90.00
_cell.angle_gamma   90.00
#
_symmetry.space_group_name_H-M   'P 1'
#
loop_
_entity.id
_entity.type
_entity.pdbx_description
1 polymer ?
#
loop_
_entity_poly.entity_id
_entity_poly.type
_entity_poly.pdbx_seq_one_letter_code
_entity_poly.pdbx_strand_id
1 'polypeptide(L)' 'MQPVSAQRIENAIRIVARLIDMSGDAYWPILERLEAELAALASREERLARYLAGGRPQAARRLLPKPTRSMPREDHAQRL' A
#
# COMPACT_ATOMS: atom_id res chain seq x y z
N MET A 1 12.88 15.62 13.10
CA MET A 1 13.20 14.20 13.35
C MET A 1 12.89 13.42 12.08
N GLN A 2 13.88 12.75 11.47
CA GLN A 2 13.63 11.88 10.30
C GLN A 2 12.96 10.58 10.78
N PRO A 3 11.96 10.05 10.07
CA PRO A 3 11.32 8.79 10.46
C PRO A 3 12.34 7.64 10.41
N VAL A 4 12.36 6.82 11.45
CA VAL A 4 13.21 5.61 11.48
C VAL A 4 12.55 4.57 10.57
N SER A 5 13.30 4.04 9.61
CA SER A 5 12.80 3.00 8.70
C SER A 5 12.77 1.64 9.39
N ALA A 6 11.87 0.76 8.96
CA ALA A 6 11.80 -0.63 9.41
C ALA A 6 13.18 -1.33 9.31
N GLN A 7 13.89 -1.12 8.20
CA GLN A 7 15.23 -1.68 8.00
C GLN A 7 16.25 -1.25 9.06
N ARG A 8 16.18 0.00 9.53
CA ARG A 8 17.07 0.49 10.60
C ARG A 8 16.74 -0.16 11.94
N ILE A 9 15.44 -0.37 12.23
CA ILE A 9 14.99 -1.05 13.46
C ILE A 9 15.43 -2.51 13.42
N GLU A 10 15.22 -3.23 12.30
CA GLU A 10 15.70 -4.61 12.13
C GLU A 10 17.22 -4.74 12.34
N ASN A 11 18.00 -3.79 11.81
CA ASN A 11 19.44 -3.79 12.01
C ASN A 11 19.80 -3.57 13.49
N ALA A 12 19.08 -2.68 14.18
CA ALA A 12 19.27 -2.47 15.61
C ALA A 12 18.93 -3.73 16.43
N ILE A 13 17.84 -4.42 16.09
CA ILE A 13 17.45 -5.70 16.72
C ILE A 13 18.58 -6.73 16.60
N ARG A 14 19.18 -6.88 15.40
CA ARG A 14 20.31 -7.81 15.20
C ARG A 14 21.53 -7.47 16.07
N ILE A 15 21.82 -6.18 16.22
CA ILE A 15 22.94 -5.71 17.08
C ILE A 15 22.64 -6.05 18.54
N VAL A 16 21.43 -5.73 19.02
CA VAL A 16 21.01 -5.98 20.41
C VAL A 16 20.98 -7.48 20.72
N ALA A 17 20.50 -8.31 19.80
CA ALA A 17 20.52 -9.76 19.96
C ALA A 17 21.95 -10.30 20.18
N ARG A 18 22.94 -9.77 19.45
CA ARG A 18 24.35 -10.12 19.67
C ARG A 18 24.87 -9.64 21.03
N LEU A 19 24.41 -8.48 21.51
CA LEU A 19 24.76 -8.00 22.85
C LEU A 19 24.19 -8.88 23.96
N ILE A 20 22.96 -9.38 23.79
CA ILE A 20 22.33 -10.36 24.70
C ILE A 20 23.15 -11.66 24.72
N ASP A 21 23.50 -12.17 23.54
CA ASP A 21 24.31 -13.40 23.43
C ASP A 21 25.66 -13.28 24.16
N MET A 22 26.28 -12.09 24.14
CA MET A 22 27.57 -11.85 24.80
C MET A 22 27.46 -11.50 26.29
N SER A 23 26.37 -10.85 26.72
CA SER A 23 26.30 -10.16 28.02
C SER A 23 25.15 -10.66 28.90
N GLY A 24 24.36 -11.61 28.43
CA GLY A 24 23.16 -12.10 29.08
C GLY A 24 22.01 -11.11 29.07
N ASP A 25 21.17 -11.18 30.09
CA ASP A 25 19.80 -10.70 30.01
C ASP A 25 19.60 -9.18 30.12
N ALA A 26 20.65 -8.41 30.34
CA ALA A 26 20.56 -6.96 30.58
C ALA A 26 19.94 -6.16 29.43
N TYR A 27 20.01 -6.69 28.20
CA TYR A 27 19.56 -5.99 26.99
C TYR A 27 18.19 -6.44 26.47
N TRP A 28 17.55 -7.43 27.10
CA TRP A 28 16.20 -7.88 26.71
C TRP A 28 15.16 -6.75 26.63
N PRO A 29 15.07 -5.82 27.60
CA PRO A 29 14.08 -4.76 27.53
C PRO A 29 14.25 -3.84 26.30
N ILE A 30 15.46 -3.75 25.75
CA ILE A 30 15.73 -2.98 24.53
C ILE A 30 15.27 -3.76 23.31
N LEU A 31 15.56 -5.06 23.25
CA LEU A 31 15.12 -5.93 22.16
C LEU A 31 13.59 -5.90 22.03
N GLU A 32 12.88 -6.11 23.14
CA GLU A 32 11.41 -6.14 23.17
C GLU A 32 10.79 -4.83 22.67
N ARG A 33 11.38 -3.69 23.05
CA ARG A 33 10.91 -2.38 22.58
C ARG A 33 11.11 -2.19 21.08
N LEU A 34 12.26 -2.62 20.55
CA LEU A 34 12.53 -2.53 19.12
C LEU A 34 11.60 -3.44 18.30
N GLU A 35 11.30 -4.64 18.80
CA GLU A 35 10.33 -5.54 18.17
C GLU A 35 8.91 -4.94 18.16
N ALA A 36 8.49 -4.33 19.27
CA ALA A 36 7.21 -3.63 19.36
C ALA A 36 7.12 -2.44 18.38
N GLU A 37 8.19 -1.66 18.26
CA GLU A 37 8.27 -0.56 17.30
C GLU A 37 8.20 -1.06 15.84
N LEU A 38 8.92 -2.13 15.51
CA LEU A 38 8.89 -2.73 14.18
C LEU A 38 7.47 -3.24 13.83
N ALA A 39 6.81 -3.92 14.76
CA ALA A 39 5.44 -4.40 14.60
C ALA A 39 4.45 -3.24 14.40
N ALA A 40 4.63 -2.14 15.14
CA ALA A 40 3.79 -0.95 14.99
C ALA A 40 3.93 -0.29 13.61
N LEU A 41 5.15 -0.25 13.05
CA LEU A 41 5.39 0.24 11.70
C LEU A 41 4.71 -0.66 10.65
N ALA A 42 4.90 -1.98 10.74
CA ALA A 42 4.28 -2.93 9.82
C ALA A 42 2.75 -2.82 9.86
N SER A 43 2.15 -2.74 11.06
CA SER A 43 0.70 -2.55 11.23
C SER A 43 0.20 -1.24 10.61
N ARG A 44 1.00 -0.17 10.67
CA ARG A 44 0.65 1.12 10.04
C ARG A 44 0.65 0.99 8.51
N GLU A 45 1.67 0.36 7.94
CA GLU A 45 1.76 0.14 6.49
C GLU A 45 0.64 -0.77 5.99
N GLU A 46 0.33 -1.84 6.70
CA GLU A 46 -0.77 -2.75 6.33
C GLU A 46 -2.13 -2.05 6.39
N ARG A 47 -2.40 -1.25 7.43
CA ARG A 47 -3.62 -0.43 7.49
C ARG A 47 -3.71 0.52 6.31
N LEU A 48 -2.62 1.21 6.02
CA LEU A 48 -2.56 2.14 4.88
C LEU A 48 -2.82 1.40 3.56
N ALA A 49 -2.18 0.25 3.35
CA ALA A 49 -2.37 -0.57 2.17
C ALA A 49 -3.82 -1.01 1.99
N ARG A 50 -4.52 -1.42 3.08
CA ARG A 50 -5.95 -1.78 3.03
C ARG A 50 -6.83 -0.64 2.54
N TYR A 51 -6.62 0.58 3.06
CA TYR A 51 -7.43 1.73 2.67
C TYR A 51 -7.08 2.25 1.25
N LEU A 52 -5.81 2.16 0.84
CA LEU A 52 -5.40 2.53 -0.51
C LEU A 52 -5.85 1.51 -1.57
N ALA A 53 -5.81 0.20 -1.26
CA ALA A 53 -6.30 -0.86 -2.12
C ALA A 53 -7.83 -0.81 -2.29
N GLY A 54 -8.57 -0.30 -1.29
CA GLY A 54 -10.02 -0.04 -1.39
C GLY A 54 -10.40 1.26 -2.10
N GLY A 55 -9.43 2.10 -2.48
CA GLY A 55 -9.63 3.46 -2.97
C GLY A 55 -9.77 3.62 -4.49
N ARG A 56 -10.76 2.96 -5.12
CA ARG A 56 -11.50 3.30 -6.37
C ARG A 56 -11.79 2.05 -7.21
N PRO A 57 -13.07 1.67 -7.42
CA PRO A 57 -13.40 0.89 -8.61
C PRO A 57 -13.14 1.77 -9.84
N GLN A 58 -12.04 1.48 -10.54
CA GLN A 58 -11.72 2.05 -11.86
C GLN A 58 -12.74 1.63 -12.95
N ALA A 59 -13.78 0.89 -12.58
CA ALA A 59 -14.87 0.44 -13.45
C ALA A 59 -15.82 1.56 -13.89
N ALA A 60 -15.98 2.64 -13.10
CA ALA A 60 -16.95 3.69 -13.43
C ALA A 60 -16.50 4.64 -14.57
N ARG A 61 -15.21 4.67 -14.91
CA ARG A 61 -14.73 5.46 -16.07
C ARG A 61 -14.85 4.74 -17.41
N ARG A 62 -15.16 3.44 -17.43
CA ARG A 62 -15.38 2.67 -18.66
C ARG A 62 -16.85 2.58 -19.07
N LEU A 63 -17.77 3.08 -18.26
CA LEU A 63 -19.22 3.04 -18.51
C LEU A 63 -19.77 4.31 -19.16
N LEU A 64 -18.93 5.19 -19.72
CA LEU A 64 -19.44 6.25 -20.59
C LEU A 64 -19.70 5.64 -21.97
N PRO A 65 -20.96 5.39 -22.39
CA PRO A 65 -21.22 4.99 -23.76
C PRO A 65 -20.79 6.16 -24.67
N LYS A 66 -20.06 5.84 -25.75
CA LYS A 66 -19.78 6.81 -26.81
C LYS A 66 -21.13 7.38 -27.30
N PRO A 67 -21.25 8.70 -27.52
CA PRO A 67 -22.47 9.26 -28.07
C PRO A 67 -22.72 8.63 -29.44
N THR A 68 -23.80 7.86 -29.52
CA THR A 68 -24.38 7.38 -30.76
C THR A 68 -24.77 8.60 -31.57
N ARG A 69 -24.00 8.89 -32.63
CA ARG A 69 -24.38 9.85 -33.65
C ARG A 69 -25.57 9.24 -34.41
N SER A 70 -26.77 9.62 -33.99
CA SER A 70 -28.01 9.36 -34.72
C SER A 70 -27.87 9.89 -36.15
N MET A 71 -28.12 9.02 -37.13
CA MET A 71 -28.33 9.41 -38.52
C MET A 71 -29.63 10.24 -38.65
N PRO A 72 -29.76 10.96 -39.77
CA PRO A 72 -31.00 10.85 -40.52
C PRO A 72 -30.76 10.32 -41.93
N ARG A 73 -31.71 9.46 -42.32
CA ARG A 73 -31.93 8.94 -43.67
C ARG A 73 -32.21 10.08 -44.63
N GLU A 74 -31.67 10.01 -45.84
CA GLU A 74 -32.34 10.53 -47.04
C GLU A 74 -32.19 9.52 -48.18
N ASP A 75 -33.34 8.99 -48.57
CA ASP A 75 -33.60 7.97 -49.58
C ASP A 75 -34.22 8.73 -50.77
N HIS A 76 -33.46 8.90 -51.85
CA HIS A 76 -33.91 9.39 -53.17
C HIS A 76 -32.79 9.00 -54.15
N ALA A 77 -33.00 8.40 -55.32
CA ALA A 77 -34.14 8.37 -56.24
C ALA A 77 -34.11 7.02 -57.00
N GLN A 78 -35.22 6.29 -57.04
CA GLN A 78 -36.15 6.21 -58.17
C GLN A 78 -35.52 5.78 -59.51
N ARG A 79 -35.94 4.57 -59.91
CA ARG A 79 -36.09 4.04 -61.27
C ARG A 79 -36.30 5.13 -62.33
N LEU A 80 -35.64 4.98 -63.48
CA LEU A 80 -36.27 4.68 -64.77
C LEU A 80 -35.24 4.01 -65.69
#